data_AF-A0A4Y1R8Q2-F1
#
_entry.id   AF-A0A4Y1R8Q2-F1
#
_cell.length_a   1.000
_cell.length_b   1.000
_cell.length_c   1.000
_cell.angle_alpha   90.00
_cell.angle_beta   90.00
_cell.angle_gamma   90.00
#
_symmetry.space_group_name_H-M   'P 1'
#
loop_
_entity.id
_entity.type
_entity.pdbx_description
1 polymer ?
#
loop_
_entity_poly.entity_id
_entity_poly.type
_entity_poly.pdbx_seq_one_letter_code
_entity_poly.pdbx_strand_id
1 'polypeptide(L)'
;MTEAVIRNKPGMASVKDMPVLQDGPPPGGFAPVRYARRIPNKGPSAVAIFLAAFGTFSWGMYEVGKGNKIRRAIKAEKYALAEQYSRCFKLKKMKEWKKYLDYEAEVMKDVPNWKVGASVYNSGRWMPPATGELRPE
;
A
#
# COMPACT_ATOMS: atom_id res chain seq x y z
N MET A 1 40.98 -38.86 74.22
CA MET A 1 41.96 -39.84 73.67
C MET A 1 41.29 -40.91 72.78
N THR A 2 40.01 -40.82 72.42
CA THR A 2 39.29 -41.82 71.60
C THR A 2 39.40 -41.58 70.09
N GLU A 3 39.52 -40.33 69.66
CA GLU A 3 39.65 -39.95 68.24
C GLU A 3 40.88 -40.58 67.58
N ALA A 4 41.98 -40.75 68.31
CA ALA A 4 43.19 -41.39 67.80
C ALA A 4 43.01 -42.88 67.49
N VAL A 5 42.05 -43.53 68.15
CA VAL A 5 41.69 -44.94 67.90
C VAL A 5 40.72 -45.04 66.73
N ILE A 6 39.78 -44.08 66.62
CA ILE A 6 38.73 -44.06 65.59
C ILE A 6 39.28 -43.67 64.22
N ARG A 7 40.11 -42.63 64.14
CA ARG A 7 40.70 -42.11 62.90
C ARG A 7 42.10 -42.67 62.66
N ASN A 8 42.37 -43.88 63.12
CA ASN A 8 43.71 -44.45 63.04
C ASN A 8 44.11 -44.75 61.58
N LYS A 9 45.35 -44.39 61.22
CA LYS A 9 45.97 -44.75 59.93
C LYS A 9 47.21 -45.61 60.22
N PRO A 10 47.40 -46.75 59.53
CA PRO A 10 48.59 -47.56 59.73
C PRO A 10 49.86 -46.75 59.44
N GLY A 11 50.81 -46.74 60.38
CA GLY A 11 52.08 -46.00 60.29
C GLY A 11 52.06 -44.58 60.88
N MET A 12 51.00 -44.17 61.60
CA MET A 12 50.93 -42.88 62.28
C MET A 12 51.91 -42.81 63.46
N ALA A 13 52.87 -41.88 63.42
CA ALA A 13 53.85 -41.65 64.50
C ALA A 13 53.38 -40.60 65.52
N SER A 14 52.49 -39.69 65.10
CA SER A 14 51.97 -38.60 65.93
C SER A 14 50.49 -38.34 65.66
N VAL A 15 49.79 -37.77 66.64
CA VAL A 15 48.38 -37.33 66.53
C VAL A 15 48.19 -36.30 65.39
N LYS A 16 49.24 -35.60 64.96
CA LYS A 16 49.20 -34.64 63.85
C LYS A 16 48.98 -35.29 62.48
N ASP A 17 49.34 -36.56 62.30
CA ASP A 17 49.24 -37.27 61.02
C ASP A 17 47.90 -38.00 60.85
N MET A 18 46.94 -37.68 61.72
CA MET A 18 45.60 -38.26 61.71
C MET A 18 44.87 -37.87 60.42
N PRO A 19 44.28 -38.83 59.69
CA PRO A 19 43.52 -38.58 58.46
C PRO A 19 42.32 -37.66 58.74
N VAL A 20 42.23 -36.61 57.94
CA VAL A 20 41.09 -35.69 57.89
C VAL A 20 40.65 -35.63 56.44
N LEU A 21 39.50 -36.26 56.14
CA LEU A 21 38.82 -36.14 54.87
C LEU A 21 37.61 -35.22 55.08
N GLN A 22 37.73 -33.98 54.63
CA GLN A 22 36.66 -32.99 54.68
C GLN A 22 36.10 -32.78 53.27
N ASP A 23 34.80 -32.54 53.18
CA ASP A 23 34.19 -32.09 51.93
C ASP A 23 34.79 -30.74 51.53
N GLY A 24 35.35 -30.71 50.33
CA GLY A 24 36.02 -29.53 49.79
C GLY A 24 35.90 -29.49 48.27
N PRO A 25 36.21 -28.34 47.66
CA PRO A 25 36.30 -28.28 46.21
C PRO A 25 37.38 -29.27 45.73
N PRO A 26 37.21 -29.86 44.53
CA PRO A 26 38.25 -30.69 43.95
C PRO A 26 39.54 -29.86 43.78
N PRO A 27 40.72 -30.51 43.78
CA PRO A 27 41.97 -29.83 43.49
C PRO A 27 41.88 -29.18 42.09
N GLY A 28 41.90 -27.85 42.04
CA GLY A 28 41.68 -27.06 40.81
C GLY A 28 40.37 -26.26 40.77
N GLY A 29 39.45 -26.46 41.73
CA GLY A 29 38.21 -25.69 41.85
C GLY A 29 37.12 -26.06 40.83
N PHE A 30 36.00 -25.33 40.86
CA PHE A 30 34.88 -25.50 39.93
C PHE A 30 35.05 -24.66 38.66
N ALA A 31 34.36 -25.05 37.59
CA ALA A 31 34.32 -24.25 36.37
C ALA A 31 33.81 -22.83 36.64
N PRO A 32 34.34 -21.81 35.95
CA PRO A 32 33.97 -20.42 36.20
C PRO A 32 32.50 -20.18 35.84
N VAL A 33 31.68 -19.92 36.85
CA VAL A 33 30.27 -19.58 36.67
C VAL A 33 30.18 -18.14 36.17
N ARG A 34 29.53 -17.97 35.02
CA ARG A 34 29.32 -16.65 34.41
C ARG A 34 28.11 -15.98 35.05
N TYR A 35 28.34 -14.95 35.84
CA TYR A 35 27.30 -14.19 36.55
C TYR A 35 26.86 -12.91 35.81
N ALA A 36 27.70 -12.40 34.91
CA ALA A 36 27.44 -11.13 34.23
C ALA A 36 26.44 -11.26 33.07
N ARG A 37 25.51 -10.30 32.97
CA ARG A 37 24.58 -10.16 31.85
C ARG A 37 25.35 -9.86 30.56
N ARG A 38 25.07 -10.60 29.49
CA ARG A 38 25.59 -10.31 28.13
C ARG A 38 24.43 -10.26 27.14
N ILE A 39 24.05 -9.04 26.77
CA ILE A 39 23.10 -8.81 25.67
C ILE A 39 23.89 -8.35 24.45
N PRO A 40 23.89 -9.14 23.36
CA PRO A 40 24.57 -8.74 22.14
C PRO A 40 23.73 -7.69 21.38
N ASN A 41 24.30 -6.52 21.12
CA ASN A 41 23.70 -5.49 20.25
C ASN A 41 23.99 -5.80 18.78
N LYS A 42 23.53 -6.96 18.30
CA LYS A 42 23.69 -7.39 16.90
C LYS A 42 22.53 -6.87 16.08
N GLY A 43 22.58 -5.60 15.72
CA GLY A 43 21.64 -4.95 14.82
C GLY A 43 22.37 -4.08 13.80
N PRO A 44 21.73 -3.75 12.66
CA PRO A 44 22.26 -2.76 11.74
C PRO A 44 22.43 -1.42 12.47
N SER A 45 23.50 -0.69 12.11
CA SER A 45 23.73 0.63 12.69
C SER A 45 22.61 1.60 12.33
N ALA A 46 22.43 2.66 13.13
CA ALA A 46 21.40 3.67 12.87
C ALA A 46 21.50 4.27 11.45
N VAL A 47 22.72 4.51 10.97
CA VAL A 47 22.99 5.00 9.62
C VAL A 47 22.56 3.99 8.56
N ALA A 48 22.81 2.70 8.77
CA ALA A 48 22.39 1.66 7.83
C ALA A 48 20.86 1.59 7.71
N ILE A 49 20.14 1.69 8.84
CA ILE A 49 18.67 1.73 8.85
C ILE A 49 18.16 2.97 8.10
N PHE A 50 18.75 4.14 8.39
CA PHE A 50 18.34 5.40 7.76
C PHE A 50 18.55 5.37 6.24
N LEU A 51 19.73 4.94 5.78
CA LEU A 51 20.03 4.87 4.34
C LEU A 51 19.14 3.85 3.62
N ALA A 52 18.81 2.73 4.26
CA ALA A 52 17.89 1.76 3.70
C ALA A 52 16.48 2.33 3.53
N ALA A 53 15.97 3.03 4.56
CA ALA A 53 14.66 3.67 4.49
C ALA A 53 14.64 4.79 3.44
N PHE A 54 15.66 5.65 3.44
CA PHE A 54 15.76 6.75 2.49
C PHE A 54 15.91 6.26 1.03
N GLY A 55 16.73 5.21 0.82
CA GLY A 55 16.94 4.60 -0.48
C GLY A 55 15.67 3.98 -1.04
N THR A 56 14.96 3.17 -0.23
CA THR A 56 13.70 2.55 -0.65
C THR A 56 12.61 3.58 -0.92
N PHE A 57 12.51 4.63 -0.09
CA PHE A 57 11.56 5.73 -0.30
C PHE A 57 11.84 6.51 -1.59
N SER A 58 13.10 6.92 -1.80
CA SER A 58 13.51 7.69 -2.98
C SER A 58 13.26 6.90 -4.27
N TRP A 59 13.60 5.61 -4.27
CA TRP A 59 13.32 4.72 -5.40
C TRP A 59 11.82 4.51 -5.62
N GLY A 60 11.05 4.29 -4.54
CA GLY A 60 9.59 4.13 -4.62
C GLY A 60 8.91 5.35 -5.24
N MET A 61 9.32 6.56 -4.85
CA MET A 61 8.77 7.79 -5.41
C MET A 61 9.12 7.99 -6.89
N TYR A 62 10.30 7.55 -7.31
CA TYR A 62 10.68 7.55 -8.73
C TYR A 62 9.78 6.63 -9.57
N GLU A 63 9.53 5.41 -9.10
CA GLU A 63 8.63 4.47 -9.78
C GLU A 63 7.17 4.95 -9.80
N VAL A 64 6.69 5.59 -8.71
CA VAL A 64 5.38 6.25 -8.70
C VAL A 64 5.31 7.36 -9.77
N GLY A 65 6.38 8.14 -9.94
CA GLY A 65 6.47 9.16 -10.98
C GLY A 65 6.33 8.57 -12.39
N LYS A 66 7.04 7.48 -12.69
CA LYS A 66 6.90 6.74 -13.96
C LYS A 66 5.47 6.22 -14.15
N GLY A 67 4.90 5.57 -13.14
CA GLY A 67 3.54 5.04 -13.18
C GLY A 67 2.50 6.13 -13.44
N ASN A 68 2.66 7.30 -12.82
CA ASN A 68 1.77 8.45 -13.05
C ASN A 68 1.90 9.01 -14.46
N LYS A 69 3.10 9.02 -15.06
CA LYS A 69 3.28 9.42 -16.46
C LYS A 69 2.53 8.48 -17.41
N ILE A 70 2.62 7.17 -17.18
CA ILE A 70 1.90 6.16 -17.97
C ILE A 70 0.38 6.31 -17.79
N ARG A 71 -0.10 6.46 -16.54
CA ARG A 71 -1.53 6.69 -16.27
C ARG A 71 -2.08 7.94 -16.96
N ARG A 72 -1.30 9.03 -17.01
CA ARG A 72 -1.69 10.25 -17.73
C ARG A 72 -1.78 10.00 -19.25
N ALA A 73 -0.85 9.24 -19.82
CA ALA A 73 -0.89 8.88 -21.24
C ALA A 73 -2.15 8.06 -21.57
N ILE A 74 -2.44 7.01 -20.80
CA ILE A 74 -3.66 6.19 -20.96
C ILE A 74 -4.93 7.05 -20.80
N LYS A 75 -4.92 7.97 -19.83
CA LYS A 75 -6.06 8.87 -19.61
C LYS A 75 -6.26 9.84 -20.79
N ALA A 76 -5.17 10.33 -21.38
CA ALA A 76 -5.22 11.17 -22.58
C ALA A 76 -5.77 10.39 -23.78
N GLU A 77 -5.34 9.15 -23.98
CA GLU A 77 -5.88 8.25 -25.02
C GLU A 77 -7.39 8.02 -24.83
N LYS A 78 -7.84 7.75 -23.58
CA LYS A 78 -9.27 7.62 -23.27
C LYS A 78 -10.07 8.87 -23.65
N TYR A 79 -9.55 10.06 -23.38
CA TYR A 79 -10.22 11.31 -23.74
C TYR A 79 -10.25 11.55 -25.25
N ALA A 80 -9.18 11.22 -25.97
CA ALA A 80 -9.15 11.31 -27.44
C ALA A 80 -10.22 10.40 -28.07
N LEU A 81 -10.39 9.18 -27.56
CA LEU A 81 -11.46 8.28 -28.00
C LEU A 81 -12.85 8.80 -27.64
N ALA A 82 -13.02 9.36 -26.44
CA ALA A 82 -14.28 9.97 -26.02
C ALA A 82 -14.68 11.15 -26.92
N GLU A 83 -13.71 11.97 -27.35
CA GLU A 83 -13.94 13.05 -28.32
C GLU A 83 -14.43 12.50 -29.67
N GLN A 84 -13.79 11.46 -30.21
CA GLN A 84 -14.25 10.82 -31.44
C GLN A 84 -15.68 10.27 -31.31
N TYR A 85 -15.99 9.61 -30.20
CA TYR A 85 -17.34 9.11 -29.93
C TYR A 85 -18.36 10.25 -29.87
N SER A 86 -18.04 11.35 -29.18
CA SER A 86 -18.90 12.53 -29.09
C SER A 86 -19.21 13.14 -30.47
N ARG A 87 -18.23 13.14 -31.37
CA ARG A 87 -18.41 13.62 -32.76
C ARG A 87 -19.36 12.70 -33.53
N CYS A 88 -19.18 11.39 -33.44
CA CYS A 88 -20.09 10.41 -34.05
C CYS A 88 -21.52 10.52 -33.50
N PHE A 89 -21.66 10.68 -32.18
CA PHE A 89 -22.96 10.85 -31.53
C PHE A 89 -23.66 12.14 -31.97
N LYS A 90 -22.92 13.26 -32.08
CA LYS A 90 -23.44 14.52 -32.61
C LYS A 90 -23.94 14.37 -34.05
N LEU A 91 -23.21 13.67 -34.91
CA LEU A 91 -23.65 13.38 -36.28
C LEU A 91 -24.93 12.55 -36.31
N LYS A 92 -25.05 11.54 -35.44
CA LYS A 92 -26.27 10.73 -35.32
C LYS A 92 -27.47 11.59 -34.90
N LYS A 93 -27.33 12.42 -33.85
CA LYS A 93 -28.38 13.35 -33.42
C LYS A 93 -28.79 14.33 -34.52
N MET A 94 -27.84 14.85 -35.31
CA MET A 94 -28.16 15.73 -36.44
C MET A 94 -28.96 15.01 -37.53
N LYS A 95 -28.69 13.72 -37.79
CA LYS A 95 -29.47 12.91 -38.73
C LYS A 95 -30.89 12.65 -38.21
N GLU A 96 -31.04 12.32 -36.93
CA GLU A 96 -32.35 12.14 -36.29
C GLU A 96 -33.16 13.44 -36.29
N TRP A 97 -32.50 14.57 -36.03
CA TRP A 97 -33.14 15.88 -36.06
C TRP A 97 -33.68 16.23 -37.44
N LYS A 98 -32.94 15.93 -38.52
CA LYS A 98 -33.44 16.11 -39.89
C LYS A 98 -34.72 15.30 -40.14
N LYS A 99 -34.72 14.02 -39.75
CA LYS A 99 -35.91 13.17 -39.87
C LYS A 99 -37.12 13.73 -39.10
N TYR A 100 -36.87 14.29 -37.92
CA TYR A 100 -37.92 14.93 -37.12
C TYR A 100 -38.50 16.17 -37.80
N LEU A 101 -37.65 17.02 -38.41
CA LEU A 101 -38.09 18.19 -39.16
C LEU A 101 -38.88 17.81 -40.43
N ASP A 102 -38.44 16.76 -41.15
CA ASP A 102 -39.15 16.24 -42.32
C ASP A 102 -40.54 15.71 -41.91
N TYR A 103 -40.62 14.98 -40.79
CA TYR A 103 -41.88 14.50 -40.22
C TYR A 103 -42.80 15.64 -39.75
N GLU A 104 -42.24 16.66 -39.09
CA GLU A 104 -43.00 17.85 -38.67
C GLU A 104 -43.61 18.57 -39.88
N ALA A 105 -42.84 18.73 -40.98
CA ALA A 105 -43.32 19.36 -42.21
C ALA A 105 -44.48 18.59 -42.85
N GLU A 106 -44.42 17.25 -42.84
CA GLU A 106 -45.46 16.40 -43.40
C GLU A 106 -46.77 16.47 -42.58
N VAL A 107 -46.66 16.42 -41.25
CA VAL A 107 -47.82 16.42 -40.34
C VAL A 107 -48.47 17.80 -40.21
N MET A 108 -47.68 18.88 -40.25
CA MET A 108 -48.17 20.24 -39.98
C MET A 108 -48.57 21.03 -41.23
N LYS A 109 -48.61 20.40 -42.41
CA LYS A 109 -48.92 21.05 -43.69
C LYS A 109 -50.28 21.79 -43.73
N ASP A 110 -51.26 21.30 -42.97
CA ASP A 110 -52.65 21.80 -43.01
C ASP A 110 -52.94 22.82 -41.90
N VAL A 111 -51.96 23.13 -41.02
CA VAL A 111 -52.16 24.02 -39.86
C VAL A 111 -51.78 25.46 -40.21
N PRO A 112 -52.71 26.44 -40.10
CA PRO A 112 -52.41 27.83 -40.41
C PRO A 112 -51.44 28.44 -39.40
N ASN A 113 -50.54 29.31 -39.88
CA ASN A 113 -49.50 30.01 -39.11
C ASN A 113 -48.41 29.12 -38.45
N TRP A 114 -48.33 27.84 -38.80
CA TRP A 114 -47.22 26.98 -38.33
C TRP A 114 -45.93 27.24 -39.13
N LYS A 115 -44.80 27.36 -38.44
CA LYS A 115 -43.47 27.51 -39.06
C LYS A 115 -42.62 26.31 -38.68
N VAL A 116 -42.35 25.43 -39.65
CA VAL A 116 -41.54 24.23 -39.46
C VAL A 116 -40.14 24.59 -38.94
N GLY A 117 -39.68 23.90 -37.90
CA GLY A 117 -38.35 24.12 -37.33
C GLY A 117 -38.17 25.45 -36.59
N ALA A 118 -39.26 26.14 -36.24
CA ALA A 118 -39.19 27.33 -35.41
C ALA A 118 -38.63 26.99 -34.02
N SER A 119 -37.67 27.79 -33.54
CA SER A 119 -37.15 27.65 -32.19
C SER A 119 -38.20 28.08 -31.17
N VAL A 120 -38.47 27.21 -30.20
CA VAL A 120 -39.32 27.53 -29.03
C VAL A 120 -38.62 28.53 -28.09
N TYR A 121 -37.30 28.64 -28.18
CA TYR A 121 -36.50 29.53 -27.35
C TYR A 121 -36.22 30.86 -28.06
N ASN A 122 -36.38 31.97 -27.33
CA ASN A 122 -36.20 33.34 -27.83
C ASN A 122 -34.76 33.86 -27.77
N SER A 123 -33.83 33.10 -27.19
CA SER A 123 -32.45 33.55 -26.92
C SER A 123 -31.52 33.53 -28.14
N GLY A 124 -31.99 33.01 -29.28
CA GLY A 124 -31.16 32.79 -30.48
C GLY A 124 -30.08 31.73 -30.33
N ARG A 125 -29.99 31.08 -29.15
CA ARG A 125 -29.05 29.98 -28.88
C ARG A 125 -29.73 28.64 -29.11
N TRP A 126 -28.99 27.70 -29.68
CA TRP A 126 -29.44 26.32 -29.78
C TRP A 126 -29.52 25.68 -28.39
N MET A 127 -30.65 25.03 -28.12
CA MET A 127 -30.88 24.24 -26.92
C MET A 127 -31.17 22.79 -27.32
N PRO A 128 -30.72 21.80 -26.53
CA PRO A 128 -31.06 20.42 -26.78
C PRO A 128 -32.58 20.20 -26.66
N PRO A 129 -33.15 19.28 -27.45
CA PRO A 129 -34.57 18.94 -27.34
C PRO A 129 -34.86 18.37 -25.94
N ALA A 130 -35.97 18.80 -25.34
CA ALA A 130 -36.34 18.39 -23.99
C ALA A 130 -36.88 16.96 -23.99
N THR A 131 -36.38 16.13 -23.07
CA THR A 131 -36.84 14.75 -22.87
C THR A 131 -38.02 14.65 -21.90
N GLY A 132 -38.35 15.72 -21.16
CA GLY A 132 -39.41 15.75 -20.15
C GLY A 132 -39.07 15.05 -18.82
N GLU A 133 -38.00 14.25 -18.79
CA GLU A 133 -37.51 13.53 -17.61
C GLU A 133 -36.04 13.90 -17.32
N LEU A 134 -35.69 13.99 -16.04
CA LEU A 134 -34.29 14.08 -15.61
C LEU A 134 -33.64 12.70 -15.71
N ARG A 135 -33.02 12.41 -16.85
CA ARG A 135 -32.18 11.21 -17.00
C ARG A 135 -30.71 11.57 -16.73
N PRO A 136 -29.97 10.77 -15.94
CA PRO A 136 -28.57 11.03 -15.58
C PRO A 136 -27.57 10.68 -16.71
N GLU A 137 -28.06 10.10 -17.80
CA GLU A 137 -27.32 9.72 -19.02
C GLU A 137 -27.26 10.88 -20.04
#